data_AF-A0A954LMD5-F1
#
_entry.id   AF-A0A954LMD5-F1
#
_cell.length_a   1.000
_cell.length_b   1.000
_cell.length_c   1.000
_cell.angle_alpha   90.00
_cell.angle_beta   90.00
_cell.angle_gamma   90.00
#
_symmetry.space_group_name_H-M   'P 1'
#
loop_
_entity.id
_entity.type
_entity.pdbx_description
1 polymer ?
#
loop_
_entity_poly.entity_id
_entity_poly.type
_entity_poly.pdbx_seq_one_letter_code
_entity_poly.pdbx_strand_id
1 'polypeptide(L)'
;VKPGNIFAANRGGVYDVAKILDFGLVKPLAEPVESGVTQEGMIAGSPLFMSPEQTTAEDVDARSDIYSLGGVAYFLLTGHAPFEHEKAIKILLAHASQQPDPPSQLQPDIPVDLERVILRCLSKAPEDRYDSAKSLRTALSECSAAGLWTRENAAQWWRDYGCPKKKLLDQSVLEPCAV
;
A
#
# COMPACT_ATOMS: atom_id res chain seq x y z
N VAL A 1 -0.28 -6.23 3.51
CA VAL A 1 -0.84 -4.84 3.47
C VAL A 1 -1.76 -4.65 2.26
N LYS A 2 -2.86 -3.89 2.33
CA LYS A 2 -3.75 -3.61 1.16
C LYS A 2 -4.33 -2.19 1.19
N PRO A 3 -4.77 -1.61 0.05
CA PRO A 3 -5.23 -0.22 -0.01
C PRO A 3 -6.40 0.09 0.94
N GLY A 4 -7.38 -0.82 1.03
CA GLY A 4 -8.55 -0.65 1.91
C GLY A 4 -8.23 -0.61 3.41
N ASN A 5 -6.98 -0.93 3.81
CA ASN A 5 -6.52 -0.86 5.19
C ASN A 5 -5.65 0.38 5.45
N ILE A 6 -5.47 1.28 4.49
CA ILE A 6 -4.66 2.50 4.63
C ILE A 6 -5.57 3.72 4.50
N PHE A 7 -5.59 4.53 5.54
CA PHE A 7 -6.41 5.73 5.62
C PHE A 7 -5.53 6.98 5.64
N ALA A 8 -5.70 7.88 4.69
CA ALA A 8 -5.15 9.22 4.79
C ALA A 8 -5.98 10.04 5.79
N ALA A 9 -5.32 10.74 6.71
CA ALA A 9 -5.97 11.51 7.76
C ALA A 9 -5.31 12.86 8.00
N ASN A 10 -6.12 13.82 8.44
CA ASN A 10 -5.65 15.02 9.14
C ASN A 10 -5.64 14.75 10.65
N ARG A 11 -4.46 14.86 11.28
CA ARG A 11 -4.27 14.71 12.73
C ARG A 11 -3.67 15.99 13.30
N GLY A 12 -4.51 16.81 13.95
CA GLY A 12 -4.05 18.00 14.68
C GLY A 12 -3.32 19.02 13.79
N GLY A 13 -3.79 19.21 12.54
CA GLY A 13 -3.16 20.12 11.58
C GLY A 13 -2.04 19.51 10.75
N VAL A 14 -1.66 18.25 11.02
CA VAL A 14 -0.75 17.48 10.15
C VAL A 14 -1.60 16.72 9.12
N TYR A 15 -1.46 17.10 7.85
CA TYR A 15 -2.11 16.47 6.70
C TYR A 15 -1.34 15.23 6.21
N ASP A 16 -1.99 14.40 5.40
CA ASP A 16 -1.43 13.16 4.81
C ASP A 16 -0.85 12.17 5.83
N VAL A 17 -1.44 12.11 7.01
CA VAL A 17 -1.08 11.09 8.01
C VAL A 17 -1.71 9.77 7.58
N ALA A 18 -0.89 8.86 7.07
CA ALA A 18 -1.30 7.48 6.79
C ALA A 18 -1.55 6.71 8.10
N LYS A 19 -2.75 6.15 8.23
CA LYS A 19 -3.14 5.26 9.32
C LYS A 19 -3.39 3.88 8.76
N ILE A 20 -2.72 2.89 9.33
CA ILE A 20 -2.97 1.48 9.02
C ILE A 20 -4.08 0.99 9.94
N LEU A 21 -5.11 0.40 9.36
CA LEU A 21 -6.22 -0.23 10.06
C LEU A 21 -6.14 -1.75 9.89
N ASP A 22 -6.85 -2.44 10.78
CA ASP A 22 -7.04 -3.88 10.74
C ASP A 22 -5.74 -4.69 10.84
N PHE A 23 -5.30 -4.88 12.09
CA PHE A 23 -4.25 -5.82 12.48
C PHE A 23 -4.79 -7.24 12.66
N GLY A 24 -6.01 -7.56 12.22
CA GLY A 24 -6.67 -8.85 12.44
C GLY A 24 -5.97 -10.05 11.80
N LEU A 25 -4.95 -9.82 10.99
CA LEU A 25 -4.07 -10.84 10.41
C LEU A 25 -2.62 -10.79 10.93
N VAL A 26 -2.34 -9.99 11.98
CA VAL A 26 -1.03 -9.99 12.63
C VAL A 26 -0.86 -11.30 13.37
N LYS A 27 -0.08 -12.22 12.78
CA LYS A 27 0.33 -13.46 13.43
C LYS A 27 1.59 -13.19 14.26
N PRO A 28 1.66 -13.67 15.52
CA PRO A 28 2.93 -13.81 16.21
C PRO A 28 3.86 -14.70 15.36
N LEU A 29 5.15 -14.37 15.29
CA LEU A 29 6.19 -15.05 14.50
C LEU A 29 6.41 -16.55 14.87
N ALA A 30 5.54 -17.15 15.69
CA ALA A 30 5.75 -18.44 16.34
C ALA A 30 4.68 -19.50 16.04
N GLU A 31 3.66 -19.22 15.22
CA GLU A 31 2.62 -20.21 14.90
C GLU A 31 2.57 -20.56 13.41
N PRO A 32 2.58 -21.86 13.05
CA PRO A 32 2.45 -22.31 11.68
C PRO A 32 1.17 -21.80 11.04
N VAL A 33 1.26 -21.40 9.77
CA VAL A 33 0.12 -20.90 9.00
C VAL A 33 -0.78 -22.09 8.64
N GLU A 34 -1.91 -22.26 9.34
CA GLU A 34 -3.06 -22.93 8.75
C GLU A 34 -3.61 -22.02 7.64
N SER A 35 -3.13 -22.21 6.41
CA SER A 35 -3.76 -21.70 5.20
C SER A 35 -4.99 -22.56 4.92
N GLY A 36 -6.04 -22.35 5.70
CA GLY A 36 -7.33 -22.99 5.51
C GLY A 36 -7.97 -22.49 4.21
N VAL A 37 -7.90 -23.32 3.17
CA VAL A 37 -8.87 -23.25 2.08
C VAL A 37 -10.23 -23.60 2.70
N THR A 38 -11.02 -22.58 3.05
CA THR A 38 -12.40 -22.82 3.48
C THR A 38 -13.21 -23.30 2.28
N GLN A 39 -14.15 -24.21 2.58
CA GLN A 39 -14.87 -25.07 1.65
C GLN A 39 -15.91 -24.31 0.80
N GLU A 40 -15.57 -23.11 0.32
CA GLU A 40 -16.38 -22.21 -0.51
C GLU A 40 -15.51 -21.25 -1.37
N GLY A 41 -14.20 -21.51 -1.52
CA GLY A 41 -13.33 -20.73 -2.41
C GLY A 41 -13.03 -19.30 -1.93
N MET A 42 -13.40 -18.95 -0.69
CA MET A 42 -13.03 -17.70 -0.06
C MET A 42 -11.62 -17.81 0.54
N ILE A 43 -10.63 -17.41 -0.25
CA ILE A 43 -9.28 -17.15 0.26
C ILE A 43 -9.39 -16.03 1.31
N ALA A 44 -8.96 -16.30 2.55
CA ALA A 44 -8.92 -15.30 3.61
C ALA A 44 -7.83 -14.25 3.27
N GLY A 45 -8.26 -13.11 2.72
CA GLY A 45 -7.39 -12.01 2.28
C GLY A 45 -7.74 -11.54 0.88
N SER A 46 -7.32 -10.33 0.49
CA SER A 46 -7.45 -9.89 -0.90
C SER A 46 -6.24 -10.43 -1.68
N PRO A 47 -6.41 -11.43 -2.58
CA PRO A 47 -5.29 -12.07 -3.27
C PRO A 47 -4.45 -11.10 -4.12
N LEU A 48 -5.00 -9.93 -4.44
CA LEU A 48 -4.40 -8.88 -5.27
C LEU A 48 -3.10 -8.26 -4.73
N PHE A 49 -2.81 -8.47 -3.44
CA PHE A 49 -1.65 -7.84 -2.76
C PHE A 49 -0.84 -8.84 -1.93
N MET A 50 -1.08 -10.14 -2.09
CA MET A 50 -0.34 -11.18 -1.36
C MET A 50 1.07 -11.36 -1.92
N SER A 51 2.04 -11.59 -1.05
CA SER A 51 3.41 -11.91 -1.48
C SER A 51 3.53 -13.36 -1.97
N PRO A 52 4.51 -13.68 -2.84
CA PRO A 52 4.74 -15.03 -3.36
C PRO A 52 4.76 -16.10 -2.28
N GLU A 53 5.53 -15.88 -1.21
CA GLU A 53 5.66 -16.80 -0.07
C GLU A 53 4.34 -17.00 0.70
N GLN A 54 3.46 -16.00 0.72
CA GLN A 54 2.11 -16.15 1.27
C GLN A 54 1.21 -17.02 0.38
N THR A 55 1.46 -17.04 -0.94
CA THR A 55 0.69 -17.89 -1.87
C THR A 55 1.13 -19.35 -1.86
N THR A 56 2.39 -19.62 -1.53
CA THR A 56 2.98 -20.98 -1.46
C THR A 56 3.01 -21.56 -0.05
N ALA A 57 2.53 -20.81 0.96
CA ALA A 57 2.57 -21.16 2.37
C ALA A 57 4.01 -21.44 2.88
N GLU A 58 4.96 -20.66 2.39
CA GLU A 58 6.35 -20.63 2.86
C GLU A 58 6.49 -19.74 4.11
N ASP A 59 7.70 -19.72 4.68
CA ASP A 59 8.01 -18.86 5.82
C ASP A 59 7.87 -17.37 5.44
N VAL A 60 7.03 -16.67 6.19
CA VAL A 60 6.70 -15.26 5.97
C VAL A 60 7.53 -14.39 6.92
N ASP A 61 8.27 -13.43 6.37
CA ASP A 61 9.00 -12.42 7.13
C ASP A 61 8.54 -10.99 6.82
N ALA A 62 9.23 -9.98 7.37
CA ALA A 62 8.88 -8.58 7.16
C ALA A 62 8.95 -8.12 5.68
N ARG A 63 9.61 -8.87 4.79
CA ARG A 63 9.71 -8.55 3.36
C ARG A 63 8.44 -8.92 2.60
N SER A 64 7.55 -9.72 3.18
CA SER A 64 6.20 -9.93 2.66
C SER A 64 5.36 -8.65 2.70
N ASP A 65 5.52 -7.84 3.75
CA ASP A 65 4.88 -6.54 3.85
C ASP A 65 5.48 -5.53 2.87
N ILE A 66 6.79 -5.61 2.59
CA ILE A 66 7.45 -4.79 1.56
C ILE A 66 6.86 -5.09 0.18
N TYR A 67 6.64 -6.36 -0.15
CA TYR A 67 5.98 -6.76 -1.39
C TYR A 67 4.55 -6.21 -1.46
N SER A 68 3.76 -6.43 -0.41
CA SER A 68 2.40 -5.90 -0.32
C SER A 68 2.36 -4.38 -0.51
N LEU A 69 3.30 -3.64 0.10
CA LEU A 69 3.39 -2.19 -0.01
C LEU A 69 3.80 -1.75 -1.43
N GLY A 70 4.67 -2.52 -2.10
CA GLY A 70 4.97 -2.35 -3.52
C GLY A 70 3.71 -2.48 -4.38
N GLY A 71 2.86 -3.48 -4.11
CA GLY A 71 1.59 -3.65 -4.80
C GLY A 71 0.60 -2.50 -4.54
N VAL A 72 0.55 -1.99 -3.32
CA VAL A 72 -0.23 -0.78 -2.98
C VAL A 72 0.29 0.44 -3.74
N ALA A 73 1.60 0.66 -3.77
CA ALA A 73 2.21 1.79 -4.48
C ALA A 73 1.92 1.72 -5.99
N TYR A 74 2.04 0.53 -6.57
CA TYR A 74 1.64 0.26 -7.96
C TYR A 74 0.19 0.67 -8.21
N PHE A 75 -0.74 0.22 -7.35
CA PHE A 75 -2.16 0.54 -7.46
C PHE A 75 -2.45 2.04 -7.33
N LEU A 76 -1.80 2.73 -6.39
CA LEU A 76 -2.00 4.17 -6.18
C LEU A 76 -1.54 5.01 -7.39
N LEU A 77 -0.51 4.55 -8.12
CA LEU A 77 0.00 5.28 -9.29
C LEU A 77 -0.75 4.95 -10.59
N THR A 78 -1.25 3.72 -10.72
CA THR A 78 -1.81 3.21 -12.00
C THR A 78 -3.32 3.03 -11.97
N GLY A 79 -3.94 3.01 -10.79
CA GLY A 79 -5.34 2.64 -10.59
C GLY A 79 -5.64 1.13 -10.72
N HIS A 80 -4.64 0.29 -11.00
CA HIS A 80 -4.78 -1.15 -11.25
C HIS A 80 -3.88 -1.95 -10.30
N ALA A 81 -4.29 -3.15 -9.89
CA ALA A 81 -3.39 -4.02 -9.14
C ALA A 81 -2.25 -4.53 -10.04
N PRO A 82 -1.12 -5.00 -9.47
CA PRO A 82 -0.02 -5.56 -10.29
C PRO A 82 -0.45 -6.74 -11.16
N PHE A 83 -1.43 -7.53 -10.70
CA PHE A 83 -2.03 -8.64 -11.45
C PHE A 83 -3.54 -8.64 -11.26
N GLU A 84 -4.28 -8.65 -12.37
CA GLU A 84 -5.73 -8.70 -12.38
C GLU A 84 -6.21 -9.85 -13.27
N HIS A 85 -6.98 -10.76 -12.68
CA HIS A 85 -7.59 -11.89 -13.38
C HIS A 85 -8.97 -12.20 -12.81
N GLU A 86 -9.83 -12.78 -13.63
CA GLU A 86 -11.18 -13.19 -13.23
C GLU A 86 -11.20 -14.27 -12.14
N LYS A 87 -10.15 -15.11 -12.08
CA LYS A 87 -10.05 -16.24 -11.15
C LYS A 87 -8.96 -15.99 -10.14
N ALA A 88 -9.29 -16.10 -8.85
CA ALA A 88 -8.35 -15.88 -7.76
C ALA A 88 -7.09 -16.76 -7.84
N ILE A 89 -7.23 -18.03 -8.27
CA ILE A 89 -6.08 -18.92 -8.46
C ILE A 89 -5.08 -18.40 -9.50
N LYS A 90 -5.55 -17.71 -10.55
CA LYS A 90 -4.65 -17.11 -11.55
C LYS A 90 -3.88 -15.93 -10.95
N ILE A 91 -4.52 -15.14 -10.09
CA ILE A 91 -3.86 -14.04 -9.36
C ILE A 91 -2.76 -14.59 -8.45
N LEU A 92 -3.03 -15.67 -7.70
CA LEU A 92 -2.02 -16.32 -6.86
C LEU A 92 -0.82 -16.82 -7.69
N LEU A 93 -1.08 -17.51 -8.80
CA LEU A 93 -0.03 -18.00 -9.71
C LEU A 93 0.80 -16.86 -10.32
N ALA A 94 0.14 -15.75 -10.67
CA ALA A 94 0.82 -14.55 -11.18
C ALA A 94 1.72 -13.94 -10.10
N HIS A 95 1.25 -13.80 -8.86
CA HIS A 95 2.12 -13.36 -7.76
C HIS A 95 3.30 -14.32 -7.55
N ALA A 96 3.09 -15.63 -7.63
CA ALA A 96 4.16 -16.63 -7.44
C ALA A 96 5.26 -16.58 -8.52
N SER A 97 4.93 -16.24 -9.77
CA SER A 97 5.86 -16.48 -10.90
C SER A 97 5.96 -15.39 -11.97
N GLN A 98 4.90 -14.59 -12.17
CA GLN A 98 4.85 -13.62 -13.26
C GLN A 98 5.46 -12.27 -12.84
N GLN A 99 6.26 -11.65 -13.70
CA GLN A 99 6.71 -10.27 -13.48
C GLN A 99 5.58 -9.29 -13.78
N PRO A 100 5.33 -8.27 -12.93
CA PRO A 100 4.32 -7.26 -13.21
C PRO A 100 4.77 -6.41 -14.40
N ASP A 101 3.80 -5.90 -15.16
CA ASP A 101 4.09 -4.90 -16.19
C ASP A 101 4.67 -3.64 -15.52
N PRO A 102 5.61 -2.92 -16.14
CA PRO A 102 6.11 -1.67 -15.60
C PRO A 102 4.97 -0.64 -15.44
N PRO A 103 4.80 0.01 -14.27
CA PRO A 103 3.82 1.07 -14.04
C PRO A 103 3.79 2.15 -15.13
N SER A 104 4.94 2.51 -15.68
CA SER A 104 5.09 3.51 -16.75
C SER A 104 4.39 3.13 -18.06
N GLN A 105 4.07 1.85 -18.28
CA GLN A 105 3.26 1.42 -19.41
C GLN A 105 1.79 1.85 -19.26
N LEU A 106 1.30 1.98 -18.03
CA LEU A 106 -0.06 2.44 -17.73
C LEU A 106 -0.12 3.96 -17.50
N GLN A 107 0.94 4.53 -16.91
CA GLN A 107 1.05 5.96 -16.62
C GLN A 107 2.47 6.47 -17.00
N PRO A 108 2.65 7.03 -18.22
CA PRO A 108 3.97 7.43 -18.73
C PRO A 108 4.71 8.49 -17.91
N ASP A 109 4.00 9.28 -17.11
CA ASP A 109 4.59 10.35 -16.29
C ASP A 109 5.26 9.84 -15.01
N ILE A 110 5.21 8.53 -14.72
CA ILE A 110 5.88 7.95 -13.55
C ILE A 110 7.41 8.03 -13.72
N PRO A 111 8.13 8.62 -12.75
CA PRO A 111 9.58 8.68 -12.80
C PRO A 111 10.25 7.29 -12.77
N VAL A 112 11.26 7.10 -13.61
CA VAL A 112 11.96 5.82 -13.81
C VAL A 112 12.61 5.28 -12.53
N ASP A 113 13.09 6.18 -11.67
CA ASP A 113 13.68 5.81 -10.38
C ASP A 113 12.63 5.30 -9.38
N LEU A 114 11.46 5.94 -9.30
CA LEU A 114 10.33 5.48 -8.49
C LEU A 114 9.81 4.13 -8.99
N GLU A 115 9.67 3.96 -10.31
CA GLU A 115 9.28 2.69 -10.92
C GLU A 115 10.23 1.56 -10.49
N ARG A 116 11.54 1.80 -10.55
CA ARG A 116 12.55 0.81 -10.14
C ARG A 116 12.39 0.39 -8.68
N VAL A 117 12.11 1.34 -7.78
CA VAL A 117 11.84 1.04 -6.36
C VAL A 117 10.61 0.15 -6.22
N ILE A 118 9.52 0.47 -6.92
CA ILE A 118 8.26 -0.30 -6.87
C ILE A 118 8.46 -1.71 -7.41
N LEU A 119 9.08 -1.86 -8.58
CA LEU A 119 9.35 -3.16 -9.18
C LEU A 119 10.28 -4.01 -8.32
N ARG A 120 11.26 -3.40 -7.63
CA ARG A 120 12.11 -4.10 -6.65
C ARG A 120 11.33 -4.61 -5.43
N CYS A 121 10.34 -3.85 -4.94
CA CYS A 121 9.45 -4.36 -3.90
C CYS A 121 8.67 -5.60 -4.37
N LEU A 122 8.32 -5.65 -5.67
CA LEU A 122 7.57 -6.73 -6.30
C LEU A 122 8.43 -7.90 -6.80
N SER A 123 9.74 -7.92 -6.47
CA SER A 123 10.62 -9.06 -6.76
C SER A 123 10.08 -10.35 -6.12
N LYS A 124 10.24 -11.47 -6.82
CA LYS A 124 9.67 -12.76 -6.38
C LYS A 124 10.43 -13.34 -5.20
N ALA A 125 11.75 -13.41 -5.31
CA ALA A 125 12.61 -13.81 -4.21
C ALA A 125 12.65 -12.71 -3.13
N PRO A 126 12.37 -13.00 -1.84
CA PRO A 126 12.42 -12.02 -0.77
C PRO A 126 13.78 -11.32 -0.61
N GLU A 127 14.89 -11.99 -0.93
CA GLU A 127 16.26 -11.47 -0.89
C GLU A 127 16.55 -10.38 -1.95
N ASP A 128 15.80 -10.36 -3.05
CA ASP A 128 15.94 -9.33 -4.09
C ASP A 128 15.22 -8.02 -3.73
N ARG A 129 14.39 -8.05 -2.67
CA ARG A 129 13.61 -6.90 -2.19
C ARG A 129 14.49 -6.00 -1.31
N TYR A 130 13.85 -5.01 -0.69
CA TYR A 130 14.45 -4.26 0.41
C TYR A 130 14.48 -5.13 1.67
N ASP A 131 15.56 -5.04 2.44
CA ASP A 131 15.73 -5.82 3.67
C ASP A 131 14.80 -5.36 4.81
N SER A 132 14.30 -4.13 4.73
CA SER A 132 13.55 -3.49 5.79
C SER A 132 12.72 -2.31 5.28
N ALA A 133 11.67 -1.95 6.01
CA ALA A 133 10.91 -0.72 5.74
C ALA A 133 11.79 0.55 5.82
N LYS A 134 12.89 0.50 6.58
CA LYS A 134 13.85 1.62 6.68
C LYS A 134 14.62 1.81 5.37
N SER A 135 15.13 0.74 4.76
CA SER A 135 15.87 0.84 3.50
C SER A 135 14.96 1.20 2.34
N LEU A 136 13.74 0.68 2.32
CA LEU A 136 12.71 1.12 1.36
C LEU A 136 12.43 2.63 1.49
N ARG A 137 12.26 3.14 2.71
CA ARG A 137 12.05 4.58 2.94
C ARG A 137 13.21 5.42 2.42
N THR A 138 14.46 4.98 2.64
CA THR A 138 15.64 5.68 2.12
C THR A 138 15.60 5.74 0.59
N ALA A 139 15.35 4.61 -0.08
CA ALA A 139 15.28 4.57 -1.54
C ALA A 139 14.16 5.47 -2.09
N LEU A 140 13.00 5.50 -1.44
CA LEU A 140 11.91 6.40 -1.81
C LEU A 140 12.29 7.88 -1.63
N SER A 141 13.07 8.23 -0.60
CA SER A 141 13.51 9.62 -0.37
C SER A 141 14.57 10.10 -1.36
N GLU A 142 15.24 9.18 -2.06
CA GLU A 142 16.26 9.48 -3.07
C GLU A 142 15.66 9.60 -4.49
N CYS A 143 14.39 9.27 -4.66
CA CYS A 143 13.70 9.42 -5.95
C CYS A 143 13.56 10.90 -6.32
N SER A 144 13.64 11.20 -7.61
CA SER A 144 13.48 12.54 -8.20
C SER A 144 12.15 13.22 -7.86
N ALA A 145 11.09 12.43 -7.61
CA ALA A 145 9.80 12.95 -7.16
C ALA A 145 9.75 13.31 -5.66
N ALA A 146 10.73 12.89 -4.87
CA ALA A 146 10.73 13.11 -3.44
C ALA A 146 10.77 14.61 -3.14
N GLY A 147 9.83 15.06 -2.28
CA GLY A 147 9.74 16.46 -1.89
C GLY A 147 8.98 17.38 -2.85
N LEU A 148 8.54 16.88 -4.02
CA LEU A 148 7.67 17.66 -4.92
C LEU A 148 6.28 17.93 -4.31
N TRP A 149 5.77 17.00 -3.51
CA TRP A 149 4.55 17.17 -2.72
C TRP A 149 4.89 17.72 -1.33
N THR A 150 4.64 19.01 -1.12
CA THR A 150 4.95 19.70 0.14
C THR A 150 3.81 19.65 1.14
N ARG A 151 4.08 20.10 2.38
CA ARG A 151 3.05 20.25 3.41
C ARG A 151 2.00 21.29 3.03
N GLU A 152 2.39 22.32 2.30
CA GLU A 152 1.49 23.33 1.76
C GLU A 152 0.58 22.75 0.67
N ASN A 153 1.12 21.90 -0.21
CA ASN A 153 0.30 21.17 -1.20
C ASN A 153 -0.73 20.28 -0.50
N ALA A 154 -0.30 19.51 0.50
CA ALA A 154 -1.18 18.69 1.32
C ALA A 154 -2.29 19.53 1.98
N ALA A 155 -1.92 20.62 2.64
CA ALA A 155 -2.89 21.52 3.28
C ALA A 155 -3.90 22.10 2.27
N GLN A 156 -3.44 22.50 1.09
CA GLN A 156 -4.32 23.00 0.03
C GLN A 156 -5.28 21.92 -0.45
N TRP A 157 -4.77 20.73 -0.77
CA TRP A 157 -5.61 19.63 -1.24
C TRP A 157 -6.68 19.24 -0.22
N TRP A 158 -6.32 19.12 1.06
CA TRP A 158 -7.29 18.82 2.13
C TRP A 158 -8.32 19.95 2.33
N ARG A 159 -7.95 21.21 2.07
CA ARG A 159 -8.92 22.31 2.05
C ARG A 159 -9.89 22.21 0.89
N ASP A 160 -9.45 21.78 -0.28
CA ASP A 160 -10.30 21.75 -1.47
C ASP A 160 -11.15 20.47 -1.51
N TYR A 161 -10.56 19.33 -1.17
CA TYR A 161 -11.12 17.99 -1.38
C TYR A 161 -11.37 17.20 -0.09
N GLY A 162 -10.87 17.66 1.06
CA GLY A 162 -11.08 16.98 2.35
C GLY A 162 -12.55 16.93 2.76
N CYS A 163 -12.93 15.89 3.51
CA CYS A 163 -14.32 15.57 3.86
C CYS A 163 -15.15 16.80 4.32
N PRO A 164 -16.23 17.17 3.62
CA PRO A 164 -17.00 18.39 3.89
C PRO A 164 -17.66 18.42 5.27
N LYS A 165 -18.00 17.25 5.86
CA LYS A 165 -18.61 17.18 7.20
C LYS A 165 -17.66 17.65 8.32
N LYS A 166 -16.34 17.56 8.12
CA LYS A 166 -15.37 18.07 9.11
C LYS A 166 -15.22 19.59 9.05
N LYS A 167 -15.36 20.21 7.87
CA LYS A 167 -15.42 21.68 7.73
C LYS A 167 -16.57 22.29 8.54
N LEU A 168 -17.71 21.61 8.63
CA LEU A 168 -18.85 22.03 9.44
C LEU A 168 -18.57 21.87 10.96
N LEU A 169 -17.87 20.82 11.36
CA LEU A 169 -17.49 20.59 12.76
C LEU A 169 -16.42 21.59 13.23
N ASP A 170 -15.37 21.86 12.44
CA ASP A 170 -14.33 22.84 12.79
C ASP A 170 -14.90 24.27 12.87
N GLN A 171 -15.89 24.63 12.04
CA GLN A 171 -16.59 25.92 12.16
C GLN A 171 -17.42 26.01 13.45
N SER A 172 -18.13 24.94 13.83
CA SER A 172 -18.91 24.91 15.08
C SER A 172 -18.06 24.89 16.36
N VAL A 173 -16.79 24.45 16.26
CA VAL A 173 -15.84 24.40 17.38
C VAL A 173 -15.06 25.71 17.53
N LEU A 174 -15.02 26.55 16.48
CA LEU A 174 -14.42 27.89 16.52
C LEU A 174 -15.40 29.00 16.97
N GLU A 175 -16.69 28.70 17.14
CA GLU A 175 -17.65 29.57 17.84
C GLU A 175 -17.85 29.17 19.31
N PRO A 176 -16.90 29.51 20.20
CA PRO A 176 -17.32 29.93 21.51
C PRO A 176 -16.43 31.07 22.03
N CYS A 177 -16.72 32.32 21.64
CA CYS A 177 -16.30 33.55 22.34
C CYS A 177 -16.85 34.83 21.67
N ALA A 178 -18.13 34.85 21.29
CA ALA A 178 -18.76 36.08 20.80
C ALA A 178 -20.24 36.17 21.19
N VAL A 179 -20.55 36.12 22.50
CA VAL A 179 -21.59 36.93 23.17
C VAL A 179 -21.16 37.11 24.62
#